data_AF-A0A945GWG1-F1
#
_entry.id   AF-A0A945GWG1-F1
#
_cell.length_a   1.000
_cell.length_b   1.000
_cell.length_c   1.000
_cell.angle_alpha   90.00
_cell.angle_beta   90.00
_cell.angle_gamma   90.00
#
_symmetry.space_group_name_H-M   'P 1'
#
loop_
_entity.id
_entity.type
_entity.pdbx_description
1 polymer ?
#
loop_
_entity_poly.entity_id
_entity_poly.type
_entity_poly.pdbx_seq_one_letter_code
_entity_poly.pdbx_strand_id
1 'polypeptide(L)'
;HERVLEAVQQRLDEHPERMRQRRETVEHPFGTIKSWMGYTHFQMKTLKHVGTEMALHVLSYNLKRVMKIMGAATLIAAMRAA
;
A
#
# COMPACT_ATOMS: atom_id res chain seq x y z
N HIS A 1 -21.97 14.26 6.25
CA HIS A 1 -21.01 13.18 6.57
C HIS A 1 -21.68 11.80 6.61
N GLU A 2 -22.94 11.72 7.05
CA GLU A 2 -23.74 10.48 7.12
C GLU A 2 -23.82 9.67 5.83
N ARG A 3 -24.13 10.31 4.69
CA ARG A 3 -24.16 9.65 3.36
C ARG A 3 -22.87 8.95 2.95
N VAL A 4 -21.71 9.42 3.42
CA VAL A 4 -20.42 8.77 3.13
C VAL A 4 -20.24 7.51 3.97
N LEU A 5 -20.71 7.54 5.23
CA LEU A 5 -20.67 6.40 6.12
C LEU A 5 -21.63 5.31 5.65
N GLU A 6 -22.85 5.67 5.22
CA GLU A 6 -23.82 4.74 4.61
C GLU A 6 -23.23 4.08 3.36
N ALA A 7 -22.59 4.84 2.47
CA ALA A 7 -21.96 4.29 1.27
C ALA A 7 -20.74 3.40 1.57
N VAL A 8 -20.04 3.62 2.69
CA VAL A 8 -19.00 2.69 3.17
C VAL A 8 -19.64 1.42 3.71
N GLN A 9 -20.67 1.55 4.55
CA GLN A 9 -21.36 0.42 5.17
C GLN A 9 -21.98 -0.49 4.12
N GLN A 10 -22.70 0.07 3.15
CA GLN A 10 -23.29 -0.69 2.04
C GLN A 10 -22.23 -1.50 1.27
N ARG A 11 -21.06 -0.91 0.98
CA ARG A 11 -19.95 -1.62 0.29
C ARG A 11 -19.32 -2.73 1.13
N LEU A 12 -19.39 -2.62 2.46
CA LEU A 12 -18.90 -3.65 3.38
C LEU A 12 -19.92 -4.79 3.49
N ASP A 13 -21.21 -4.47 3.53
CA ASP A 13 -22.30 -5.45 3.59
C ASP A 13 -22.40 -6.27 2.30
N GLU A 14 -22.18 -5.64 1.14
CA GLU A 14 -22.14 -6.31 -0.17
C GLU A 14 -20.93 -7.25 -0.34
N HIS A 15 -19.85 -7.04 0.43
CA HIS A 15 -18.58 -7.75 0.28
C HIS A 15 -17.86 -7.97 1.63
N PRO A 16 -18.43 -8.76 2.55
CA PRO A 16 -17.92 -8.93 3.90
C PRO A 16 -16.50 -9.51 3.97
N GLU A 17 -16.10 -10.30 2.97
CA GLU A 17 -14.76 -10.88 2.85
C GLU A 17 -13.65 -9.84 2.65
N ARG A 18 -13.96 -8.66 2.13
CA ARG A 18 -12.95 -7.63 1.81
C ARG A 18 -12.23 -7.12 3.05
N MET A 19 -12.90 -7.06 4.20
CA MET A 19 -12.26 -6.64 5.45
C MET A 19 -11.25 -7.68 5.92
N ARG A 20 -11.59 -8.97 5.82
CA ARG A 20 -10.66 -10.06 6.14
C ARG A 20 -9.46 -10.06 5.21
N GLN A 21 -9.69 -9.92 3.90
CA GLN A 21 -8.62 -9.86 2.91
C GLN A 21 -7.69 -8.66 3.15
N ARG A 22 -8.23 -7.49 3.50
CA ARG A 22 -7.42 -6.29 3.83
C ARG A 22 -6.51 -6.53 5.02
N ARG A 23 -7.05 -7.13 6.09
CA ARG A 23 -6.29 -7.50 7.29
C ARG A 23 -5.13 -8.44 6.96
N GLU A 24 -5.39 -9.44 6.12
CA GLU A 24 -4.39 -10.46 5.76
C GLU A 24 -3.33 -9.93 4.79
N THR A 25 -3.70 -9.07 3.85
CA THR A 25 -2.84 -8.73 2.70
C THR A 25 -2.19 -7.35 2.77
N VAL A 26 -2.84 -6.35 3.39
CA VAL A 26 -2.42 -4.95 3.28
C VAL A 26 -2.07 -4.31 4.62
N GLU A 27 -2.73 -4.69 5.71
CA GLU A 27 -2.52 -4.03 7.02
C GLU A 27 -1.07 -4.15 7.51
N HIS A 28 -0.46 -5.33 7.40
CA HIS A 28 0.92 -5.52 7.84
C HIS A 28 1.95 -4.76 6.97
N PRO A 29 1.91 -4.84 5.62
CA PRO A 29 2.70 -3.96 4.76
C PRO A 29 2.51 -2.47 5.06
N PHE A 30 1.26 -2.04 5.25
CA PHE A 30 0.94 -0.65 5.52
C PHE A 30 1.51 -0.17 6.86
N GLY A 31 1.43 -0.98 7.92
CA GLY A 31 2.06 -0.68 9.21
C GLY A 31 3.59 -0.54 9.09
N THR A 32 4.23 -1.40 8.29
CA THR A 32 5.67 -1.30 8.02
C THR A 32 6.03 -0.01 7.28
N ILE A 33 5.29 0.30 6.21
CA ILE A 33 5.48 1.54 5.44
C ILE A 33 5.32 2.76 6.34
N LYS A 34 4.27 2.80 7.15
CA LYS A 34 4.00 3.89 8.09
C LYS A 34 5.13 4.04 9.12
N SER A 35 5.67 2.93 9.62
CA SER A 35 6.84 2.97 10.52
C SER A 35 8.09 3.54 9.83
N TRP A 36 8.32 3.23 8.55
CA TRP A 36 9.45 3.78 7.78
C TRP A 36 9.29 5.27 7.45
N MET A 37 8.06 5.71 7.19
CA MET A 37 7.73 7.13 6.97
C MET A 37 7.96 7.99 8.22
N GLY A 38 8.01 7.36 9.41
CA GLY A 38 8.14 8.05 10.69
C GLY A 38 6.83 8.70 11.15
N TYR A 39 6.94 9.56 12.16
CA TYR A 39 5.79 10.24 12.78
C TYR A 39 5.38 11.53 12.05
N THR A 40 6.08 11.89 10.98
CA THR A 40 5.84 13.13 10.22
C THR A 40 4.68 12.98 9.24
N HIS A 41 4.06 14.10 8.90
CA HIS A 41 3.03 14.16 7.86
C HIS A 41 3.68 13.99 6.48
N PHE A 42 2.87 13.66 5.46
CA PHE A 42 3.31 13.73 4.07
C PHE A 42 4.00 15.07 3.81
N GLN A 43 5.14 15.02 3.13
CA GLN A 43 5.90 16.22 2.80
C GLN A 43 5.19 17.03 1.71
N MET A 44 4.49 16.33 0.83
CA MET A 44 3.77 16.94 -0.28
C MET A 44 2.39 17.45 0.13
N LYS A 45 1.91 18.48 -0.58
CA LYS A 45 0.56 19.05 -0.42
C LYS A 45 -0.31 18.70 -1.62
N THR A 46 -1.63 18.67 -1.40
CA THR A 46 -2.69 18.24 -2.34
C THR A 46 -2.76 16.72 -2.55
N LEU A 47 -3.97 16.19 -2.78
CA LEU A 47 -4.20 14.75 -2.93
C LEU A 47 -3.38 14.12 -4.05
N LYS A 48 -3.17 14.83 -5.16
CA LYS A 48 -2.37 14.34 -6.29
C LYS A 48 -0.93 14.04 -5.86
N HIS A 49 -0.26 15.00 -5.22
CA HIS A 49 1.14 14.82 -4.84
C HIS A 49 1.31 13.91 -3.63
N VAL A 50 0.39 13.96 -2.66
CA VAL A 50 0.36 13.00 -1.54
C VAL A 50 0.18 11.57 -2.06
N GLY A 51 -0.66 11.38 -3.07
CA GLY A 51 -0.82 10.10 -3.76
C GLY A 51 0.49 9.61 -4.38
N THR A 52 1.24 10.51 -5.04
CA THR A 52 2.57 10.17 -5.59
C THR A 52 3.56 9.77 -4.49
N GLU A 53 3.61 10.51 -3.37
CA GLU A 53 4.48 10.19 -2.23
C GLU A 53 4.16 8.81 -1.65
N MET A 54 2.87 8.50 -1.43
CA MET A 54 2.42 7.18 -1.00
C MET A 54 2.80 6.09 -2.01
N ALA A 55 2.64 6.34 -3.32
CA ALA A 55 3.01 5.38 -4.36
C ALA A 55 4.51 5.04 -4.34
N LEU A 56 5.38 6.02 -4.10
CA LEU A 56 6.83 5.81 -3.97
C LEU A 56 7.17 4.96 -2.73
N HIS A 57 6.49 5.17 -1.61
CA HIS A 57 6.68 4.35 -0.41
C HIS A 57 6.25 2.89 -0.65
N VAL A 58 5.09 2.68 -1.26
CA VAL A 58 4.60 1.34 -1.63
C VAL A 58 5.55 0.64 -2.60
N LEU A 59 6.02 1.37 -3.63
CA LEU A 59 7.00 0.83 -4.58
C LEU A 59 8.29 0.41 -3.88
N SER A 60 8.84 1.26 -3.02
CA SER A 60 10.07 0.98 -2.29
C SER A 60 9.92 -0.25 -1.37
N TYR A 61 8.79 -0.35 -0.67
CA TYR A 61 8.47 -1.54 0.13
C TYR A 61 8.40 -2.80 -0.73
N ASN A 62 7.68 -2.75 -1.85
CA ASN A 62 7.51 -3.89 -2.74
C ASN A 62 8.85 -4.35 -3.34
N LEU A 63 9.70 -3.41 -3.81
CA LEU A 63 11.04 -3.74 -4.31
C LEU A 63 11.88 -4.41 -3.22
N LYS A 64 11.89 -3.86 -2.00
CA LYS A 64 12.62 -4.46 -0.87
C LYS A 64 12.10 -5.85 -0.50
N ARG A 65 10.78 -6.05 -0.55
CA ARG A 65 10.15 -7.35 -0.29
C ARG A 65 10.50 -8.38 -1.36
N VAL A 66 10.39 -8.02 -2.64
CA VAL A 66 10.70 -8.93 -3.75
C VAL A 66 12.19 -9.28 -3.75
N MET A 67 13.08 -8.30 -3.55
CA MET A 67 14.52 -8.57 -3.39
C MET A 67 14.80 -9.54 -2.24
N LYS A 68 14.05 -9.46 -1.13
CA LYS A 68 14.18 -10.41 -0.01
C LYS A 68 13.66 -11.82 -0.34
N ILE A 69 12.64 -11.93 -1.20
CA ILE A 69 12.02 -13.22 -1.55
C ILE A 69 12.84 -13.97 -2.61
N MET A 70 13.25 -13.31 -3.68
CA MET A 70 13.89 -13.96 -4.85
C MET A 70 15.33 -13.54 -5.11
N GLY A 71 15.86 -12.57 -4.37
CA GLY A 71 17.21 -12.02 -4.55
C GLY A 71 17.26 -10.89 -5.59
N ALA A 72 18.23 -9.98 -5.42
CA ALA A 72 18.38 -8.81 -6.29
C ALA A 72 18.79 -9.17 -7.73
N ALA A 73 19.71 -10.14 -7.90
CA ALA A 73 20.17 -10.56 -9.22
C ALA A 73 19.02 -11.15 -10.07
N THR A 74 18.21 -12.03 -9.47
CA THR A 74 17.02 -12.63 -10.10
C THR A 74 16.02 -11.57 -10.52
N LEU A 75 15.74 -10.60 -9.63
CA LEU A 75 14.82 -9.50 -9.92
C LEU A 75 15.32 -8.65 -11.10
N ILE A 76 16.60 -8.27 -11.11
CA ILE A 76 17.18 -7.47 -12.20
C ILE A 76 17.12 -8.23 -13.54
N ALA A 77 17.41 -9.53 -13.54
CA ALA A 77 17.32 -10.36 -14.72
C ALA A 77 15.89 -10.41 -15.27
N ALA A 78 14.89 -10.62 -14.39
CA ALA A 78 13.48 -10.64 -14.77
C ALA A 78 13.01 -9.29 -15.37
N MET A 79 13.45 -8.17 -14.80
CA MET A 79 13.10 -6.83 -15.32
C MET A 79 13.72 -6.52 -16.68
N ARG A 80 14.88 -7.10 -17.02
CA ARG A 80 15.54 -6.93 -18.33
C ARG A 80 14.93 -7.79 -19.43
N ALA A 81 14.21 -8.84 -19.07
CA ALA A 81 13.58 -9.77 -20.01
C ALA A 81 12.14 -9.35 -20.40
N ALA A 82 11.57 -8.39 -19.68
CA ALA A 82 10.25 -7.80 -19.94
C ALA A 82 10.35 -6.60 -20.91
#